data_AF-A0AAN4YZ51-F1
#
_entry.id   AF-A0AAN4YZ51-F1
#
_cell.length_a   1.000
_cell.length_b   1.000
_cell.length_c   1.000
_cell.angle_alpha   90.00
_cell.angle_beta   90.00
_cell.angle_gamma   90.00
#
_symmetry.space_group_name_H-M   'P 1'
#
loop_
_entity.id
_entity.type
_entity.pdbx_description
1 polymer ?
#
loop_
_entity_poly.entity_id
_entity_poly.type
_entity_poly.pdbx_seq_one_letter_code
_entity_poly.pdbx_strand_id
1 'polypeptide(L)'
;MAKPSIAWSFITTASHLSQTLGLHSAHALSTDNQETKDQKIRLFWAVFLTEKWLCLRLGRSSTFRDEDITAPLVTFDQNVETLLVPKWIDLAKIQGKTYNDIYSPSALMQPIDTRISRARTLVAEVNKLMVSEDELEVSSCVSTAPLHAWDLCLC
;
A
#
# COMPACT_ATOMS: atom_id res chain seq x y z
N MET A 1 18.25 18.44 -9.32
CA MET A 1 16.99 18.96 -8.73
C MET A 1 15.84 18.06 -9.14
N ALA A 2 15.04 17.57 -8.18
CA ALA A 2 13.82 16.82 -8.50
C ALA A 2 12.77 17.75 -9.14
N LYS A 3 11.96 17.24 -10.07
CA LYS A 3 10.88 17.98 -10.75
C LYS A 3 9.52 17.35 -10.41
N PRO A 4 8.86 17.77 -9.32
CA PRO A 4 7.61 17.15 -8.85
C PRO A 4 6.48 17.20 -9.89
N SER A 5 6.44 18.25 -10.71
CA SER A 5 5.48 18.38 -11.82
C SER A 5 5.64 17.29 -12.88
N ILE A 6 6.87 16.92 -13.23
CA ILE A 6 7.14 15.85 -14.19
C ILE A 6 6.80 14.49 -13.58
N ALA A 7 7.17 14.27 -12.32
CA ALA A 7 6.82 13.04 -11.60
C ALA A 7 5.30 12.85 -11.54
N TRP A 8 4.55 13.92 -11.28
CA TRP A 8 3.09 13.91 -11.33
C TRP A 8 2.55 13.53 -12.71
N SER A 9 3.07 14.14 -13.79
CA SER A 9 2.64 13.80 -15.15
C SER A 9 2.89 12.34 -15.50
N PHE A 10 4.06 11.80 -15.15
CA PHE A 10 4.37 10.39 -15.39
C PHE A 10 3.46 9.46 -14.60
N ILE A 11 3.29 9.70 -13.29
CA ILE A 11 2.49 8.79 -12.48
C ILE A 11 1.00 8.84 -12.85
N THR A 12 0.49 10.03 -13.19
CA THR A 12 -0.89 10.19 -13.68
C THR A 12 -1.08 9.41 -14.98
N THR A 13 -0.13 9.54 -15.93
CA THR A 13 -0.18 8.79 -17.20
C THR A 13 -0.12 7.29 -16.96
N ALA A 14 0.79 6.82 -16.10
CA ALA A 14 0.89 5.41 -15.73
C ALA A 14 -0.39 4.89 -15.06
N SER A 15 -1.00 5.68 -14.17
CA SER A 15 -2.27 5.33 -13.53
C SER A 15 -3.39 5.14 -14.55
N HIS A 16 -3.55 6.06 -15.50
CA HIS A 16 -4.53 5.93 -16.58
C HIS A 16 -4.27 4.72 -17.47
N LEU A 17 -3.02 4.50 -17.89
CA LEU A 17 -2.67 3.33 -18.71
C LEU A 17 -2.96 2.01 -17.98
N SER A 18 -2.64 1.93 -16.68
CA SER A 18 -2.93 0.74 -15.88
C SER A 18 -4.43 0.46 -15.78
N GLN A 19 -5.26 1.50 -15.70
CA GLN A 19 -6.71 1.38 -15.69
C GLN A 19 -7.25 0.97 -17.06
N THR A 20 -6.79 1.63 -18.13
CA THR A 20 -7.18 1.33 -19.52
C THR A 20 -6.85 -0.10 -19.93
N LEU A 21 -5.70 -0.62 -19.49
CA LEU A 21 -5.30 -2.01 -19.73
C LEU A 21 -6.02 -3.03 -18.83
N GLY A 22 -6.89 -2.57 -17.93
CA GLY A 22 -7.66 -3.44 -17.03
C GLY A 22 -6.83 -4.03 -15.87
N LEU A 23 -5.65 -3.49 -15.56
CA LEU A 23 -4.74 -4.09 -14.56
C LEU A 23 -5.31 -4.05 -13.13
N HIS A 24 -6.30 -3.19 -12.88
CA HIS A 24 -7.05 -3.09 -11.64
C HIS A 24 -8.14 -4.17 -11.48
N SER A 25 -8.41 -4.96 -12.53
CA SER A 25 -9.55 -5.89 -12.60
C SER A 25 -9.08 -7.35 -12.58
N ALA A 26 -9.53 -8.12 -11.58
CA ALA A 26 -9.29 -9.57 -11.56
C ALA A 26 -9.88 -10.28 -12.78
N HIS A 27 -11.01 -9.78 -13.30
CA HIS A 27 -11.66 -10.32 -14.47
C HIS A 27 -10.77 -10.17 -15.72
N ALA A 28 -10.24 -8.96 -15.96
CA ALA A 28 -9.34 -8.71 -17.09
C ALA A 28 -8.04 -9.52 -17.01
N LEU A 29 -7.53 -9.75 -15.79
CA LEU A 29 -6.32 -10.53 -15.55
C LEU A 29 -6.53 -12.05 -15.64
N SER A 30 -7.77 -12.54 -15.65
CA SER A 30 -8.07 -13.98 -15.64
C SER A 30 -7.73 -14.70 -16.95
N THR A 31 -7.65 -13.95 -18.05
CA THR A 31 -7.35 -14.48 -19.39
C THR A 31 -5.85 -14.57 -19.68
N ASP A 32 -5.02 -13.95 -18.85
CA ASP A 32 -3.57 -13.96 -19.02
C ASP A 32 -2.97 -15.28 -18.53
N ASN A 33 -1.87 -15.70 -19.15
CA ASN A 33 -1.02 -16.74 -18.56
C ASN A 33 -0.43 -16.27 -17.22
N GLN A 34 -0.03 -17.23 -16.39
CA GLN A 34 0.40 -16.94 -15.01
C GLN A 34 1.56 -15.94 -14.94
N GLU A 35 2.59 -16.08 -15.78
CA GLU A 35 3.74 -15.18 -15.77
C GLU A 35 3.36 -13.74 -16.11
N THR A 36 2.57 -13.56 -17.17
CA THR A 36 2.08 -12.25 -17.61
C THR A 36 1.17 -11.62 -16.57
N LYS A 37 0.29 -12.42 -15.97
CA LYS A 37 -0.60 -12.01 -14.89
C LYS A 37 0.18 -11.46 -13.70
N ASP A 38 1.22 -12.17 -13.25
CA ASP A 38 2.04 -11.76 -12.10
C ASP A 38 2.81 -10.46 -12.38
N GLN A 39 3.35 -10.30 -13.60
CA GLN A 39 3.98 -9.06 -14.02
C GLN A 39 3.00 -7.87 -14.01
N LYS A 40 1.79 -8.06 -14.55
CA LYS A 40 0.73 -7.04 -14.56
C LYS A 40 0.27 -6.64 -13.16
N ILE A 41 0.08 -7.62 -12.27
CA ILE A 41 -0.28 -7.39 -10.86
C ILE A 41 0.80 -6.57 -10.15
N ARG A 42 2.08 -6.94 -10.32
CA ARG A 42 3.22 -6.19 -9.75
C ARG A 42 3.25 -4.75 -10.25
N LEU A 43 3.11 -4.56 -11.57
CA LEU A 43 3.09 -3.25 -12.18
C LEU A 43 1.94 -2.38 -11.64
N PHE A 44 0.74 -2.94 -11.56
CA PHE A 44 -0.43 -2.25 -11.04
C PHE A 44 -0.20 -1.74 -9.62
N TRP A 45 0.21 -2.63 -8.70
CA TRP A 45 0.41 -2.25 -7.31
C TRP A 45 1.57 -1.25 -7.13
N ALA A 46 2.65 -1.36 -7.91
CA ALA A 46 3.74 -0.38 -7.88
C ALA A 46 3.26 1.02 -8.29
N VAL A 47 2.43 1.11 -9.35
CA VAL A 47 1.83 2.38 -9.78
C VAL A 47 0.86 2.92 -8.73
N PHE A 48 -0.03 2.07 -8.20
CA PHE A 48 -0.99 2.44 -7.16
C PHE A 48 -0.31 3.04 -5.92
N LEU A 49 0.69 2.35 -5.37
CA LEU A 49 1.44 2.80 -4.20
C LEU A 49 2.12 4.14 -4.48
N THR A 50 2.87 4.23 -5.58
CA THR A 50 3.61 5.45 -5.93
C THR A 50 2.68 6.65 -6.14
N GLU A 51 1.51 6.42 -6.75
CA GLU A 51 0.51 7.45 -7.02
C GLU A 51 -0.09 8.01 -5.73
N LYS A 52 -0.58 7.15 -4.82
CA LYS A 52 -1.14 7.57 -3.52
C LYS A 52 -0.13 8.39 -2.70
N TRP A 53 1.14 7.97 -2.69
CA TRP A 53 2.21 8.66 -1.96
C TRP A 53 2.46 10.06 -2.54
N LEU A 54 2.48 10.18 -3.88
CA LEU A 54 2.64 11.47 -4.55
C LEU A 54 1.42 12.37 -4.38
N CYS A 55 0.20 11.83 -4.46
CA CYS A 55 -1.04 12.56 -4.24
C CYS A 55 -1.04 13.29 -2.90
N LEU A 56 -0.76 12.58 -1.81
CA LEU A 56 -0.72 13.19 -0.47
C LEU A 56 0.37 14.28 -0.38
N ARG A 57 1.58 14.01 -0.90
CA ARG A 57 2.70 14.96 -0.85
C ARG A 57 2.46 16.21 -1.70
N LEU A 58 1.69 16.10 -2.77
CA LEU A 58 1.37 17.20 -3.68
C LEU A 58 0.03 17.87 -3.37
N GLY A 59 -0.70 17.41 -2.35
CA GLY A 59 -2.03 17.93 -2.01
C GLY A 59 -3.05 17.70 -3.12
N ARG A 60 -3.03 16.52 -3.75
CA ARG A 60 -3.94 16.13 -4.85
C ARG A 60 -4.75 14.90 -4.46
N SER A 61 -5.94 14.79 -5.05
CA SER A 61 -6.71 13.54 -5.00
C SER A 61 -6.01 12.46 -5.83
N SER A 62 -6.16 11.21 -5.40
CA SER A 62 -5.80 10.04 -6.22
C SER A 62 -6.75 9.89 -7.40
N THR A 63 -6.23 9.41 -8.52
CA THR A 63 -6.97 9.00 -9.72
C THR A 63 -7.55 7.60 -9.58
N PHE A 64 -7.05 6.80 -8.64
CA PHE A 64 -7.61 5.50 -8.31
C PHE A 64 -8.73 5.62 -7.28
N ARG A 65 -9.84 4.93 -7.57
CA ARG A 65 -10.93 4.70 -6.62
C ARG A 65 -10.74 3.32 -6.03
N ASP A 66 -10.58 3.24 -4.71
CA ASP A 66 -10.21 1.99 -4.05
C ASP A 66 -11.32 0.93 -4.19
N GLU A 67 -12.57 1.37 -4.37
CA GLU A 67 -13.76 0.55 -4.56
C GLU A 67 -13.79 -0.17 -5.92
N ASP A 68 -13.12 0.38 -6.93
CA ASP A 68 -13.10 -0.18 -8.28
C ASP A 68 -11.98 -1.23 -8.47
N ILE A 69 -11.11 -1.39 -7.46
CA ILE A 69 -9.95 -2.28 -7.54
C ILE A 69 -10.35 -3.68 -7.10
N THR A 70 -10.28 -4.63 -8.03
CA THR A 70 -10.48 -6.06 -7.78
C THR A 70 -9.23 -6.89 -8.05
N ALA A 71 -8.12 -6.26 -8.45
CA ALA A 71 -6.85 -6.93 -8.71
C ALA A 71 -6.41 -7.75 -7.48
N PRO A 72 -5.95 -9.00 -7.67
CA PRO A 72 -5.46 -9.81 -6.57
C PRO A 72 -4.18 -9.20 -5.98
N LEU A 73 -3.92 -9.50 -4.72
CA LEU A 73 -2.66 -9.17 -4.08
C LEU A 73 -1.52 -9.93 -4.76
N VAL A 74 -0.32 -9.36 -4.73
CA VAL A 74 0.86 -10.04 -5.27
C VAL A 74 1.20 -11.23 -4.38
N THR A 75 1.03 -12.45 -4.91
CA THR A 75 1.60 -13.66 -4.31
C THR A 75 2.99 -13.85 -4.91
N PHE A 76 4.04 -13.49 -4.18
CA PHE A 76 5.39 -13.90 -4.58
C PHE A 76 5.77 -15.19 -3.86
N ASP A 77 6.77 -15.90 -4.39
CA ASP A 77 7.57 -16.82 -3.61
C ASP A 77 8.11 -16.11 -2.36
N GLN A 78 7.99 -16.80 -1.21
CA GLN A 78 8.13 -16.29 0.15
C GLN A 78 9.42 -15.48 0.41
N ASN A 79 9.44 -14.22 0.00
CA ASN A 79 10.49 -13.26 0.34
C ASN A 79 9.93 -12.15 1.24
N VAL A 80 10.77 -11.54 2.06
CA VAL A 80 10.32 -10.60 3.11
C VAL A 80 9.58 -9.38 2.52
N GLU A 81 10.03 -8.89 1.36
CA GLU A 81 9.38 -7.77 0.66
C GLU A 81 7.92 -8.06 0.30
N THR A 82 7.59 -9.32 0.03
CA THR A 82 6.24 -9.78 -0.34
C THR A 82 5.27 -9.73 0.81
N LEU A 83 5.74 -10.03 2.02
CA LEU A 83 4.90 -10.04 3.22
C LEU A 83 4.43 -8.64 3.60
N LEU A 84 5.18 -7.60 3.20
CA LEU A 84 4.87 -6.21 3.51
C LEU A 84 3.95 -5.54 2.46
N VAL A 85 3.85 -6.09 1.25
CA VAL A 85 3.05 -5.50 0.17
C VAL A 85 1.59 -5.26 0.55
N PRO A 86 0.86 -6.21 1.18
CA PRO A 86 -0.51 -5.95 1.64
C PRO A 86 -0.59 -4.77 2.62
N LYS A 87 0.37 -4.66 3.54
CA LYS A 87 0.43 -3.54 4.50
C LYS A 87 0.70 -2.21 3.80
N TRP A 88 1.59 -2.18 2.82
CA TRP A 88 1.85 -0.98 2.03
C TRP A 88 0.61 -0.55 1.23
N ILE A 89 -0.17 -1.50 0.72
CA ILE A 89 -1.44 -1.23 0.04
C ILE A 89 -2.42 -0.59 1.02
N ASP A 90 -2.57 -1.14 2.22
CA ASP A 90 -3.46 -0.57 3.23
C ASP A 90 -3.00 0.82 3.69
N LEU A 91 -1.69 1.01 3.88
CA LEU A 91 -1.12 2.33 4.19
C LEU A 91 -1.37 3.34 3.06
N ALA A 92 -1.24 2.93 1.80
CA ALA A 92 -1.52 3.78 0.65
C ALA A 92 -3.01 4.18 0.57
N LYS A 93 -3.94 3.28 0.93
CA LYS A 93 -5.36 3.62 1.08
C LYS A 93 -5.56 4.66 2.18
N ILE A 94 -4.92 4.49 3.33
CA ILE A 94 -4.97 5.48 4.44
C ILE A 94 -4.43 6.84 4.00
N GLN A 95 -3.36 6.89 3.21
CA GLN A 95 -2.85 8.14 2.65
C GLN A 95 -3.88 8.83 1.74
N GLY A 96 -4.59 8.05 0.92
CA GLY A 96 -5.73 8.55 0.13
C GLY A 96 -6.84 9.14 1.00
N LYS A 97 -7.26 8.41 2.04
CA LYS A 97 -8.23 8.92 3.03
C LYS A 97 -7.73 10.18 3.73
N THR A 98 -6.45 10.22 4.11
CA THR A 98 -5.83 11.37 4.77
C THR A 98 -5.98 12.63 3.92
N TYR A 99 -5.73 12.54 2.61
CA TYR A 99 -6.00 13.66 1.71
C TYR A 99 -7.48 14.05 1.74
N ASN A 100 -8.38 13.08 1.53
CA ASN A 100 -9.82 13.34 1.43
C ASN A 100 -10.41 13.95 2.70
N ASP A 101 -10.00 13.46 3.86
CA ASP A 101 -10.62 13.76 5.16
C ASP A 101 -10.01 14.97 5.87
N ILE A 102 -8.75 15.31 5.56
CA ILE A 102 -7.98 16.35 6.26
C ILE A 102 -7.61 17.51 5.32
N TYR A 103 -7.16 17.21 4.10
CA TYR A 103 -6.49 18.20 3.24
C TYR A 103 -7.30 18.62 2.01
N SER A 104 -8.35 17.89 1.62
CA SER A 104 -9.18 18.25 0.48
C SER A 104 -9.91 19.59 0.73
N PRO A 105 -10.26 20.36 -0.33
CA PRO A 105 -11.04 21.59 -0.16
C PRO A 105 -12.33 21.36 0.65
N SER A 106 -13.04 20.26 0.38
CA SER A 106 -14.25 19.88 1.11
C SER A 106 -13.99 19.55 2.58
N ALA A 107 -12.86 18.92 2.90
CA ALA A 107 -12.45 18.69 4.29
C ALA A 107 -12.09 19.99 5.01
N LEU A 108 -11.39 20.91 4.35
CA LEU A 108 -11.00 22.19 4.94
C LEU A 108 -12.20 23.09 5.26
N MET A 109 -13.33 22.91 4.56
CA MET A 109 -14.60 23.58 4.89
C MET A 109 -15.32 22.97 6.10
N GLN A 110 -14.88 21.82 6.62
CA GLN A 110 -15.47 21.21 7.80
C GLN A 110 -15.01 21.90 9.10
N PRO A 111 -15.83 21.85 10.17
CA PRO A 111 -15.43 22.29 11.50
C PRO A 111 -14.13 21.61 11.97
N ILE A 112 -13.36 22.33 12.79
CA ILE A 112 -12.08 21.81 13.31
C ILE A 112 -12.27 20.52 14.11
N ASP A 113 -13.36 20.41 14.88
CA ASP A 113 -13.65 19.22 15.68
C ASP A 113 -13.90 17.99 14.80
N THR A 114 -14.60 18.16 13.67
CA THR A 114 -14.80 17.10 12.67
C THR A 114 -13.47 16.62 12.11
N ARG A 115 -12.57 17.54 11.77
CA ARG A 115 -11.22 17.19 11.25
C ARG A 115 -10.36 16.52 12.31
N ILE A 116 -10.42 16.98 13.57
CA ILE A 116 -9.72 16.33 14.70
C ILE A 116 -10.23 14.91 14.90
N SER A 117 -11.55 14.69 14.85
CA SER A 117 -12.14 13.36 14.95
C SER A 117 -11.66 12.44 13.83
N ARG A 118 -11.66 12.91 12.58
CA ARG A 118 -11.15 12.15 11.43
C ARG A 118 -9.67 11.83 11.57
N ALA A 119 -8.86 12.80 12.00
CA ALA A 119 -7.43 12.60 12.24
C ALA A 119 -7.17 11.51 13.29
N ARG A 120 -7.95 11.48 14.38
CA ARG A 120 -7.87 10.42 15.39
C ARG A 120 -8.21 9.04 14.81
N THR A 121 -9.24 8.95 13.98
CA THR A 121 -9.59 7.70 13.28
C THR A 121 -8.44 7.23 12.38
N LEU A 122 -7.86 8.12 11.58
CA LEU A 122 -6.73 7.80 10.70
C LEU A 122 -5.50 7.32 11.49
N VAL A 123 -5.18 7.96 12.62
CA VAL A 123 -4.09 7.53 13.51
C VAL A 123 -4.37 6.13 14.07
N ALA A 124 -5.60 5.84 14.48
CA ALA A 124 -5.97 4.50 14.94
C ALA A 124 -5.83 3.45 13.84
N GLU A 125 -6.20 3.77 12.59
CA GLU A 125 -6.00 2.88 11.44
C GLU A 125 -4.50 2.60 11.20
N VAL A 126 -3.63 3.62 11.24
CA VAL A 126 -2.18 3.45 11.08
C VAL A 126 -1.59 2.61 12.20
N ASN A 127 -1.95 2.89 13.45
CA ASN A 127 -1.46 2.12 14.60
C ASN A 127 -1.88 0.65 14.52
N LYS A 128 -3.10 0.37 14.05
CA LYS A 128 -3.56 -1.01 13.83
C LYS A 128 -2.69 -1.75 12.80
N LEU A 129 -2.23 -1.05 11.75
CA LEU A 129 -1.32 -1.64 10.77
C LEU A 129 0.07 -1.91 11.38
N MET A 130 0.59 -1.01 12.21
CA MET A 130 1.91 -1.16 12.84
C MET A 130 1.94 -2.28 13.88
N VAL A 131 0.91 -2.40 14.73
CA VAL A 131 0.87 -3.47 15.76
C VAL A 131 0.83 -4.87 15.15
N SER A 132 0.35 -5.03 13.92
CA SER A 132 0.44 -6.30 13.20
C SER A 132 1.87 -6.68 12.74
N GLU A 133 2.86 -5.80 12.94
CA GLU A 133 4.29 -6.06 12.65
C GLU A 133 4.96 -6.88 13.77
N ASP A 134 4.57 -6.65 15.02
CA ASP A 134 5.17 -7.33 16.18
C ASP A 134 4.97 -8.86 16.14
N GLU A 135 3.85 -9.35 15.57
CA GLU A 135 3.61 -10.79 15.44
C GLU A 135 4.48 -11.47 14.37
N LEU A 136 4.88 -10.74 13.33
CA LEU A 136 5.74 -11.27 12.25
C LEU A 136 7.23 -11.19 12.61
N GLU A 137 7.64 -10.19 13.40
CA GLU A 137 9.01 -10.13 13.95
C GLU A 137 9.25 -11.27 14.95
N VAL A 138 8.27 -11.58 15.82
CA VAL A 138 8.36 -12.72 16.75
C VAL A 138 8.48 -14.05 16.02
N SER A 139 7.80 -14.25 14.89
CA SER A 139 7.92 -15.48 14.09
C SER A 139 9.29 -15.61 13.39
N SER A 140 9.96 -14.51 13.05
CA SER A 140 11.29 -14.52 12.42
C SER A 140 12.42 -14.84 13.42
N CYS A 141 12.24 -14.45 14.68
CA CYS A 141 13.16 -14.80 15.77
C CYS A 141 13.02 -16.25 16.22
N VAL A 142 11.82 -16.83 16.12
CA VAL A 142 11.58 -18.24 16.48
C VAL A 142 12.08 -19.22 15.41
N SER A 143 12.11 -18.84 14.13
CA SER A 143 12.54 -19.73 13.04
C SER A 143 14.06 -19.78 12.81
N THR A 144 14.82 -18.86 13.42
CA THR A 144 16.29 -18.77 13.26
C THR A 144 17.08 -19.31 14.46
N ALA A 145 16.41 -19.84 15.49
CA ALA A 145 17.10 -20.53 16.58
C ALA A 145 17.47 -21.97 16.16
N PRO A 146 18.76 -22.33 16.00
CA PRO A 146 19.14 -23.71 15.77
C PRO A 146 18.77 -24.55 17.01
N LEU A 147 17.99 -25.62 16.79
CA LEU A 147 17.45 -26.54 17.81
C LEU A 147 18.52 -27.37 18.58
N HIS A 148 19.79 -26.97 18.62
CA HIS A 148 20.88 -27.77 19.20
C HIS A 148 21.95 -26.97 19.97
N ALA A 149 21.57 -25.96 20.76
CA ALA A 149 22.53 -25.17 21.55
C ALA A 149 22.37 -25.28 23.08
N TRP A 150 21.68 -26.31 23.61
CA TRP A 150 21.42 -26.43 25.05
C TRP A 150 22.34 -27.40 25.82
N ASP A 151 23.37 -28.01 25.21
CA ASP A 151 24.15 -29.09 25.86
C ASP A 151 25.62 -28.77 26.20
N LEU A 152 26.08 -27.52 26.24
CA LEU A 152 27.49 -27.21 26.56
C LEU A 152 27.70 -26.06 27.56
N CYS A 153 27.06 -26.14 28.72
CA CYS A 153 27.56 -25.48 29.93
C CYS A 153 27.11 -26.22 31.21
N LEU A 154 27.63 -27.45 31.35
CA LEU A 154 27.84 -28.10 32.64
C LEU A 154 29.34 -28.43 32.72
N CYS A 155 30.11 -27.47 33.24
CA CYS A 155 31.42 -27.58 33.90
C CYS A 155 31.84 -26.18 34.35
#